data_AF-A0ABD3XDF0-F1
#
_entry.id   AF-A0ABD3XDF0-F1
#
_cell.length_a   1.000
_cell.length_b   1.000
_cell.length_c   1.000
_cell.angle_alpha   90.00
_cell.angle_beta   90.00
_cell.angle_gamma   90.00
#
_symmetry.space_group_name_H-M   'P 1'
#
loop_
_entity.id
_entity.type
_entity.pdbx_description
1 polymer ?
#
loop_
_entity_poly.entity_id
_entity_poly.type
_entity_poly.pdbx_seq_one_letter_code
_entity_poly.pdbx_strand_id
1 'polypeptide(L)'
;MHVHVATILLVIFPYGSYIILQDMTTFVSPEKKSETSFPENYTFTTMFNLSFENGEDEFSAAMIRHREKNRHGKMNTYRVSDSYSKFQVNDSLSCWEDSKFKGTFEANCNVVKKYPIGDSGPYLQELGLARDFFDFSNPRIPVIVTAASSNHFLEVQALMQNVHSVVFPKYKNVKFIFYDIGLSVNETEMVKKHCRCEYRLFPFDKYPEHLKILKGYTFKPLIAQIVLNEYGFVMWTDASVRFRTGELDSLFQMAMKDGVKIITGGLGVGYRTDPGTLRFLGEDPCLFADKNEIQATFFLIYRTRFTIETIMRPWVSCALTSGCMYFPGSQERISCVNQKGLGFCHRFDQSIMSIILWRLYHADFGRILIPGTFFDVQRDHTARYFESLE
;
A
#
# COMPACT_ATOMS: atom_id res chain seq x y z
N MET A 1 -9.76 5.65 -53.15
CA MET A 1 -10.03 5.93 -51.73
C MET A 1 -10.32 4.58 -51.07
N HIS A 2 -9.32 4.01 -50.41
CA HIS A 2 -9.43 2.70 -49.77
C HIS A 2 -9.77 2.90 -48.30
N VAL A 3 -10.86 2.27 -47.83
CA VAL A 3 -11.22 2.24 -46.41
C VAL A 3 -10.75 0.90 -45.86
N HIS A 4 -9.76 0.92 -44.98
CA HIS A 4 -9.39 -0.26 -44.19
C HIS A 4 -10.28 -0.32 -42.95
N VAL A 5 -11.07 -1.38 -42.81
CA VAL A 5 -11.86 -1.65 -41.61
C VAL A 5 -11.18 -2.80 -40.87
N ALA A 6 -10.50 -2.49 -39.78
CA ALA A 6 -10.02 -3.50 -38.85
C ALA A 6 -11.13 -3.82 -37.85
N THR A 7 -11.59 -5.08 -37.82
CA THR A 7 -12.54 -5.56 -36.80
C THR A 7 -11.74 -6.26 -35.70
N ILE A 8 -11.66 -5.65 -34.52
CA ILE A 8 -11.03 -6.27 -33.34
C ILE A 8 -12.10 -7.11 -32.63
N LEU A 9 -11.96 -8.43 -32.69
CA LEU A 9 -12.79 -9.35 -31.92
C LEU A 9 -12.12 -9.60 -30.56
N LEU A 10 -12.74 -9.13 -29.47
CA LEU A 10 -12.26 -9.36 -28.11
C LEU A 10 -13.07 -10.51 -27.48
N VAL A 11 -12.47 -11.69 -27.38
CA VAL A 11 -13.08 -12.84 -26.71
C VAL A 11 -12.54 -12.93 -25.29
N ILE A 12 -13.41 -12.76 -24.30
CA ILE A 12 -13.06 -12.81 -22.88
C ILE A 12 -13.38 -14.21 -22.35
N PHE A 13 -12.36 -14.93 -21.89
CA PHE A 13 -12.51 -16.22 -21.20
C PHE A 13 -12.32 -16.05 -19.68
N PRO A 14 -12.91 -16.93 -18.85
CA PRO A 14 -12.94 -16.77 -17.40
C PRO A 14 -11.59 -16.97 -16.68
N TYR A 15 -10.50 -17.32 -17.38
CA TYR A 15 -9.21 -17.60 -16.75
C TYR A 15 -8.01 -17.11 -17.60
N GLY A 16 -7.86 -15.79 -17.73
CA GLY A 16 -6.65 -15.13 -18.29
C GLY A 16 -6.82 -14.58 -19.71
N SER A 17 -6.21 -13.43 -19.97
CA SER A 17 -6.34 -12.66 -21.22
C SER A 17 -5.16 -12.87 -22.16
N TYR A 18 -5.42 -13.10 -23.45
CA TYR A 18 -4.46 -12.93 -24.55
C TYR A 18 -5.11 -12.18 -25.71
N ILE A 19 -4.33 -11.39 -26.44
CA ILE A 19 -4.73 -10.68 -27.66
C ILE A 19 -4.34 -11.57 -28.86
N ILE A 20 -5.29 -11.94 -29.70
CA ILE A 20 -5.01 -12.49 -31.04
C ILE A 20 -5.41 -11.44 -32.06
N LEU A 21 -4.42 -10.90 -32.78
CA LEU A 21 -4.65 -10.10 -33.99
C LEU A 21 -4.68 -11.07 -35.16
N GLN A 22 -5.80 -11.15 -35.87
CA GLN A 22 -5.87 -11.87 -37.15
C GLN A 22 -6.43 -10.92 -38.19
N ASP A 23 -5.60 -10.57 -39.18
CA ASP A 23 -5.98 -9.77 -40.33
C ASP A 23 -6.87 -10.63 -41.25
N MET A 24 -8.15 -10.28 -41.39
CA MET A 24 -9.02 -10.86 -42.41
C MET A 24 -9.49 -9.76 -43.36
N THR A 25 -8.86 -9.66 -44.51
CA THR A 25 -9.35 -8.88 -45.64
C THR A 25 -10.48 -9.66 -46.33
N THR A 26 -11.73 -9.24 -46.14
CA THR A 26 -12.84 -9.71 -46.99
C THR A 26 -13.72 -8.54 -47.45
N PHE A 27 -13.88 -8.44 -48.77
CA PHE A 27 -14.78 -7.53 -49.46
C PHE A 27 -16.24 -8.00 -49.28
N VAL A 28 -17.17 -7.07 -48.99
CA VAL A 28 -18.61 -7.39 -48.97
C VAL A 28 -19.41 -6.38 -49.81
N SER A 29 -20.12 -6.92 -50.81
CA SER A 29 -21.26 -6.30 -51.52
C SER A 29 -22.56 -6.73 -50.80
N PRO A 30 -23.62 -5.91 -50.77
CA PRO A 30 -24.78 -6.15 -49.90
C PRO A 30 -25.80 -7.08 -50.58
N GLU A 31 -26.12 -8.19 -49.93
CA GLU A 31 -27.50 -8.73 -49.76
C GLU A 31 -27.48 -10.20 -49.28
N LYS A 32 -27.91 -10.42 -48.02
CA LYS A 32 -29.02 -11.34 -47.65
C LYS A 32 -29.03 -11.60 -46.14
N LYS A 33 -30.24 -11.55 -45.58
CA LYS A 33 -30.60 -11.97 -44.21
C LYS A 33 -30.39 -13.47 -44.04
N SER A 34 -29.79 -13.88 -42.92
CA SER A 34 -30.08 -15.17 -42.30
C SER A 34 -29.98 -15.06 -40.78
N GLU A 35 -31.04 -15.48 -40.10
CA GLU A 35 -31.15 -15.65 -38.66
C GLU A 35 -30.24 -16.80 -38.18
N THR A 36 -29.48 -16.57 -37.11
CA THR A 36 -28.92 -17.62 -36.27
C THR A 36 -29.06 -17.23 -34.80
N SER A 37 -29.78 -18.07 -34.05
CA SER A 37 -30.00 -17.97 -32.60
C SER A 37 -28.77 -18.46 -31.82
N PHE A 38 -28.39 -17.74 -30.75
CA PHE A 38 -27.34 -18.15 -29.80
C PHE A 38 -27.85 -18.11 -28.35
N PRO A 39 -27.27 -18.90 -27.42
CA PRO A 39 -27.81 -19.15 -26.08
C PRO A 39 -27.64 -17.97 -25.12
N GLU A 40 -28.59 -17.82 -24.20
CA GLU A 40 -28.65 -16.83 -23.13
C GLU A 40 -27.46 -17.00 -22.15
N ASN A 41 -26.42 -16.16 -22.27
CA ASN A 41 -25.55 -15.65 -21.18
C ASN A 41 -24.30 -14.90 -21.70
N TYR A 42 -24.47 -14.02 -22.68
CA TYR A 42 -23.39 -13.15 -23.17
C TYR A 42 -23.81 -11.68 -23.15
N THR A 43 -23.01 -10.83 -22.48
CA THR A 43 -23.15 -9.37 -22.55
C THR A 43 -22.39 -8.86 -23.78
N PHE A 44 -23.11 -8.39 -24.79
CA PHE A 44 -22.49 -7.68 -25.92
C PHE A 44 -22.31 -6.20 -25.57
N THR A 45 -21.09 -5.68 -25.73
CA THR A 45 -20.86 -4.23 -25.78
C THR A 45 -20.82 -3.81 -27.24
N THR A 46 -21.83 -3.09 -27.72
CA THR A 46 -21.79 -2.45 -29.04
C THR A 46 -20.79 -1.29 -29.00
N MET A 47 -19.71 -1.36 -29.77
CA MET A 47 -18.82 -0.20 -29.98
C MET A 47 -19.35 0.66 -31.12
N PHE A 48 -19.27 1.99 -30.94
CA PHE A 48 -19.61 2.98 -31.96
C PHE A 48 -18.59 2.94 -33.11
N ASN A 49 -19.07 3.10 -34.35
CA ASN A 49 -18.22 3.34 -35.51
C ASN A 49 -17.43 4.65 -35.32
N LEU A 50 -16.10 4.58 -35.37
CA LEU A 50 -15.23 5.75 -35.50
C LEU A 50 -14.70 5.77 -36.93
N SER A 51 -15.06 6.80 -37.69
CA SER A 51 -14.43 7.15 -38.95
C SER A 51 -13.24 8.06 -38.68
N PHE A 52 -12.05 7.69 -39.15
CA PHE A 52 -10.85 8.53 -39.08
C PHE A 52 -10.66 9.23 -40.42
N GLU A 53 -10.60 10.56 -40.40
CA GLU A 53 -10.03 11.35 -41.50
C GLU A 53 -8.53 11.53 -41.26
N ASN A 54 -7.77 11.52 -42.35
CA ASN A 54 -6.32 11.33 -42.38
C ASN A 54 -5.51 12.38 -41.59
N GLY A 55 -4.47 11.88 -40.90
CA GLY A 55 -3.17 12.53 -40.81
C GLY A 55 -2.92 13.37 -39.55
N GLU A 56 -2.51 12.72 -38.46
CA GLU A 56 -1.40 13.10 -37.56
C GLU A 56 -1.36 12.08 -36.40
N ASP A 57 -0.15 11.68 -35.98
CA ASP A 57 0.10 10.67 -34.95
C ASP A 57 -0.34 11.16 -33.55
N GLU A 58 -1.63 11.02 -33.22
CA GLU A 58 -2.14 11.13 -31.86
C GLU A 58 -2.82 9.82 -31.43
N PHE A 59 -2.23 9.11 -30.47
CA PHE A 59 -2.92 8.05 -29.72
C PHE A 59 -3.97 8.66 -28.81
N SER A 60 -5.18 8.87 -29.31
CA SER A 60 -6.34 9.25 -28.50
C SER A 60 -6.85 8.06 -27.68
N ALA A 61 -6.80 8.20 -26.34
CA ALA A 61 -7.24 7.19 -25.39
C ALA A 61 -8.75 6.91 -25.48
N ALA A 62 -9.13 5.64 -25.62
CA ALA A 62 -10.52 5.22 -25.55
C ALA A 62 -11.00 5.18 -24.08
N MET A 63 -12.05 5.95 -23.74
CA MET A 63 -12.73 5.88 -22.44
C MET A 63 -13.47 4.56 -22.27
N ILE A 64 -13.07 3.74 -21.29
CA ILE A 64 -13.85 2.57 -20.88
C ILE A 64 -14.82 2.99 -19.75
N ARG A 65 -16.12 3.01 -20.04
CA ARG A 65 -17.16 3.18 -19.01
C ARG A 65 -17.56 1.82 -18.46
N HIS A 66 -17.22 1.55 -17.19
CA HIS A 66 -17.72 0.38 -16.49
C HIS A 66 -19.16 0.65 -15.97
N ARG A 67 -20.07 -0.29 -16.24
CA ARG A 67 -21.47 -0.24 -15.79
C ARG A 67 -21.76 -1.46 -14.95
N GLU A 68 -22.03 -1.26 -13.66
CA GLU A 68 -22.54 -2.31 -12.78
C GLU A 68 -23.99 -1.99 -12.35
N LYS A 69 -24.82 -3.03 -12.36
CA LYS A 69 -26.16 -3.00 -11.77
C LYS A 69 -26.05 -3.49 -10.33
N ASN A 70 -26.46 -2.68 -9.36
CA ASN A 70 -26.60 -3.14 -7.98
C ASN A 70 -27.89 -3.99 -7.81
N ARG A 71 -27.99 -4.70 -6.68
CA ARG A 71 -29.11 -5.63 -6.35
C ARG A 71 -30.52 -5.00 -6.31
N HIS A 72 -30.62 -3.68 -6.47
CA HIS A 72 -31.89 -2.93 -6.50
C HIS A 72 -32.18 -2.32 -7.88
N GLY A 73 -31.48 -2.74 -8.94
CA GLY A 73 -31.73 -2.28 -10.31
C GLY A 73 -31.34 -0.84 -10.60
N LYS A 74 -30.66 -0.14 -9.66
CA LYS A 74 -30.13 1.20 -9.88
C LYS A 74 -28.78 1.11 -10.61
N MET A 75 -28.69 1.88 -11.68
CA MET A 75 -27.54 1.93 -12.56
C MET A 75 -26.51 2.90 -11.97
N ASN A 76 -25.38 2.38 -11.49
CA ASN A 76 -24.27 3.22 -11.02
C ASN A 76 -23.26 3.37 -12.15
N THR A 77 -23.00 4.60 -12.57
CA THR A 77 -21.91 4.93 -13.49
C THR A 77 -20.69 5.35 -12.68
N TYR A 78 -19.64 4.54 -12.73
CA TYR A 78 -18.35 4.88 -12.16
C TYR A 78 -17.50 5.53 -13.25
N ARG A 79 -16.99 6.74 -12.99
CA ARG A 79 -15.89 7.30 -13.76
C ARG A 79 -14.60 6.75 -13.15
N VAL A 80 -13.90 5.89 -13.89
CA VAL A 80 -12.46 5.73 -13.67
C VAL A 80 -11.86 7.07 -14.05
N SER A 81 -11.30 7.81 -13.09
CA SER A 81 -10.71 9.11 -13.41
C SER A 81 -9.50 8.91 -14.32
N ASP A 82 -9.44 9.68 -15.41
CA ASP A 82 -8.30 9.85 -16.34
C ASP A 82 -7.04 10.43 -15.67
N SER A 83 -6.90 10.31 -14.35
CA SER A 83 -5.83 10.94 -13.57
C SER A 83 -4.49 10.23 -13.74
N TYR A 84 -4.42 9.04 -14.35
CA TYR A 84 -3.15 8.33 -14.56
C TYR A 84 -2.65 8.34 -16.01
N SER A 85 -3.54 8.37 -17.00
CA SER A 85 -3.17 8.36 -18.43
C SER A 85 -2.54 9.67 -18.90
N LYS A 86 -2.71 10.78 -18.16
CA LYS A 86 -2.02 12.05 -18.43
C LYS A 86 -0.59 12.15 -17.90
N PHE A 87 -0.10 11.16 -17.14
CA PHE A 87 1.17 11.28 -16.42
C PHE A 87 2.16 10.21 -16.85
N GLN A 88 2.43 10.10 -18.15
CA GLN A 88 3.64 9.44 -18.63
C GLN A 88 4.75 10.47 -18.89
N VAL A 89 5.80 10.33 -18.07
CA VAL A 89 7.22 10.37 -18.45
C VAL A 89 7.66 11.58 -19.28
N ASN A 90 7.97 12.73 -18.63
CA ASN A 90 9.15 13.56 -18.95
C ASN A 90 9.35 14.85 -18.11
N ASP A 91 8.54 15.12 -17.08
CA ASP A 91 8.87 16.25 -16.20
C ASP A 91 9.98 15.84 -15.22
N SER A 92 11.21 16.31 -15.50
CA SER A 92 12.27 16.33 -14.51
C SER A 92 11.73 16.94 -13.22
N LEU A 93 12.01 16.31 -12.07
CA LEU A 93 11.75 16.93 -10.79
C LEU A 93 12.56 18.22 -10.69
N SER A 94 11.89 19.36 -10.84
CA SER A 94 12.43 20.63 -10.39
C SER A 94 12.06 20.82 -8.93
N CYS A 95 13.04 21.15 -8.09
CA CYS A 95 12.75 21.69 -6.76
C CYS A 95 11.75 22.84 -6.89
N TRP A 96 10.84 22.97 -5.93
CA TRP A 96 9.99 24.15 -5.90
C TRP A 96 10.81 25.29 -5.29
N GLU A 97 10.84 26.44 -5.95
CA GLU A 97 11.58 27.59 -5.44
C GLU A 97 11.08 27.94 -4.01
N ASP A 98 12.02 28.19 -3.10
CA ASP A 98 11.78 28.59 -1.70
C ASP A 98 10.99 27.61 -0.81
N SER A 99 10.87 26.35 -1.19
CA SER A 99 10.21 25.36 -0.33
C SER A 99 10.97 25.15 0.99
N LYS A 100 10.26 25.27 2.11
CA LYS A 100 10.79 25.10 3.49
C LYS A 100 9.80 24.34 4.37
N PHE A 101 10.30 23.58 5.32
CA PHE A 101 9.48 23.16 6.47
C PHE A 101 8.92 24.40 7.17
N LYS A 102 7.69 24.30 7.69
CA LYS A 102 7.13 25.41 8.46
C LYS A 102 7.90 25.56 9.77
N GLY A 103 8.02 26.78 10.28
CA GLY A 103 8.84 27.07 11.45
C GLY A 103 8.33 26.46 12.77
N THR A 104 7.09 25.97 12.83
CA THR A 104 6.52 25.36 14.03
C THR A 104 5.98 23.97 13.77
N PHE A 105 5.98 23.13 14.81
CA PHE A 105 5.38 21.79 14.78
C PHE A 105 3.90 21.84 14.37
N GLU A 106 3.14 22.77 14.96
CA GLU A 106 1.71 22.94 14.66
C GLU A 106 1.45 23.33 13.20
N ALA A 107 2.26 24.24 12.64
CA ALA A 107 2.11 24.63 11.25
C ALA A 107 2.39 23.46 10.29
N ASN A 108 3.36 22.59 10.62
CA ASN A 108 3.59 21.36 9.85
C ASN A 108 2.48 20.32 10.05
N CYS A 109 1.89 20.21 11.25
CA CYS A 109 0.69 19.39 11.46
C CYS A 109 -0.45 19.83 10.54
N ASN A 110 -0.63 21.14 10.36
CA ASN A 110 -1.65 21.70 9.48
C ASN A 110 -1.38 21.41 8.00
N VAL A 111 -0.12 21.26 7.58
CA VAL A 111 0.24 20.78 6.24
C VAL A 111 -0.19 19.33 6.07
N VAL A 112 0.24 18.45 6.97
CA VAL A 112 -0.07 17.01 6.90
C VAL A 112 -1.57 16.73 6.95
N LYS A 113 -2.32 17.45 7.80
CA LYS A 113 -3.79 17.33 7.92
C LYS A 113 -4.55 17.75 6.66
N LYS A 114 -3.88 18.45 5.73
CA LYS A 114 -4.42 18.87 4.43
C LYS A 114 -4.03 17.94 3.28
N TYR A 115 -3.19 16.92 3.52
CA TYR A 115 -2.88 15.94 2.48
C TYR A 115 -4.18 15.34 1.90
N PRO A 116 -4.27 15.15 0.58
CA PRO A 116 -5.49 14.64 -0.04
C PRO A 116 -5.85 13.26 0.49
N ILE A 117 -7.13 13.04 0.74
CA ILE A 117 -7.64 11.71 1.13
C ILE A 117 -7.94 10.82 -0.07
N GLY A 118 -7.90 11.36 -1.29
CA GLY A 118 -8.18 10.63 -2.52
C GLY A 118 -9.48 9.83 -2.45
N ASP A 119 -9.42 8.58 -2.90
CA ASP A 119 -10.56 7.65 -2.94
C ASP A 119 -10.79 6.90 -1.62
N SER A 120 -10.04 7.24 -0.56
CA SER A 120 -10.11 6.53 0.73
C SER A 120 -11.39 6.77 1.52
N GLY A 121 -12.18 7.80 1.17
CA GLY A 121 -13.36 8.27 1.90
C GLY A 121 -14.30 7.16 2.42
N PRO A 122 -14.74 6.20 1.58
CA PRO A 122 -15.64 5.12 2.00
C PRO A 122 -15.11 4.23 3.11
N TYR A 123 -13.78 4.10 3.26
CA TYR A 123 -13.15 3.17 4.21
C TYR A 123 -12.78 3.83 5.54
N LEU A 124 -12.65 5.17 5.57
CA LEU A 124 -12.15 5.87 6.75
C LEU A 124 -13.06 5.74 7.96
N GLN A 125 -14.38 5.61 7.75
CA GLN A 125 -15.32 5.41 8.85
C GLN A 125 -15.13 4.06 9.54
N GLU A 126 -15.10 2.97 8.76
CA GLU A 126 -14.90 1.61 9.28
C GLU A 126 -13.54 1.45 9.96
N LEU A 127 -12.52 2.16 9.46
CA LEU A 127 -11.18 2.17 10.03
C LEU A 127 -11.03 3.13 11.22
N GLY A 128 -12.12 3.71 11.76
CA GLY A 128 -12.06 4.61 12.91
C GLY A 128 -11.22 5.87 12.67
N LEU A 129 -11.12 6.29 11.41
CA LEU A 129 -10.37 7.45 10.94
C LEU A 129 -11.28 8.62 10.56
N ALA A 130 -12.60 8.45 10.51
CA ALA A 130 -13.56 9.56 10.38
C ALA A 130 -13.39 10.54 11.57
N ARG A 131 -13.56 11.84 11.33
CA ARG A 131 -13.19 12.88 12.32
C ARG A 131 -14.15 12.95 13.52
N ASP A 132 -15.24 12.20 13.47
CA ASP A 132 -16.34 12.28 14.42
C ASP A 132 -16.31 11.03 15.30
N PHE A 133 -15.80 11.22 16.52
CA PHE A 133 -15.70 10.26 17.63
C PHE A 133 -14.52 9.26 17.60
N PHE A 134 -13.48 9.58 18.38
CA PHE A 134 -12.44 8.61 18.74
C PHE A 134 -12.80 7.92 20.05
N ASP A 135 -13.08 6.63 20.01
CA ASP A 135 -13.29 5.83 21.21
C ASP A 135 -11.95 5.40 21.84
N PHE A 136 -11.52 6.07 22.90
CA PHE A 136 -10.29 5.75 23.63
C PHE A 136 -10.50 4.77 24.79
N SER A 137 -11.66 4.12 24.90
CA SER A 137 -12.00 3.17 25.97
C SER A 137 -11.30 1.81 25.85
N ASN A 138 -10.86 1.44 24.65
CA ASN A 138 -10.23 0.13 24.41
C ASN A 138 -8.93 -0.07 25.21
N PRO A 139 -8.59 -1.33 25.55
CA PRO A 139 -7.36 -1.69 26.25
C PRO A 139 -6.15 -1.12 25.51
N ARG A 140 -5.14 -0.64 26.26
CA ARG A 140 -3.90 -0.09 25.70
C ARG A 140 -2.73 -1.03 25.97
N ILE A 141 -2.77 -2.21 25.36
CA ILE A 141 -1.76 -3.25 25.55
C ILE A 141 -0.80 -3.29 24.35
N PRO A 142 0.52 -3.41 24.55
CA PRO A 142 1.44 -3.60 23.44
C PRO A 142 1.12 -4.87 22.65
N VAL A 143 0.89 -4.72 21.35
CA VAL A 143 0.64 -5.83 20.43
C VAL A 143 1.78 -5.93 19.41
N ILE A 144 2.47 -7.07 19.40
CA ILE A 144 3.40 -7.43 18.34
C ILE A 144 2.58 -7.84 17.12
N VAL A 145 2.86 -7.25 15.97
CA VAL A 145 2.14 -7.56 14.74
C VAL A 145 3.13 -7.87 13.63
N THR A 146 2.89 -8.97 12.93
CA THR A 146 3.61 -9.32 11.70
C THR A 146 2.62 -9.77 10.64
N ALA A 147 3.05 -9.75 9.38
CA ALA A 147 2.29 -10.28 8.26
C ALA A 147 3.22 -10.99 7.27
N ALA A 148 2.76 -12.09 6.69
CA ALA A 148 3.53 -12.81 5.68
C ALA A 148 2.64 -13.52 4.65
N SER A 149 3.18 -13.63 3.44
CA SER A 149 2.72 -14.51 2.36
C SER A 149 3.73 -15.65 2.16
N SER A 150 3.40 -16.65 1.33
CA SER A 150 4.22 -17.85 1.13
C SER A 150 5.70 -17.56 0.80
N ASN A 151 5.98 -16.48 0.06
CA ASN A 151 7.36 -16.11 -0.30
C ASN A 151 8.23 -15.68 0.90
N HIS A 152 7.65 -15.41 2.07
CA HIS A 152 8.37 -15.12 3.33
C HIS A 152 8.08 -16.16 4.42
N PHE A 153 7.49 -17.33 4.08
CA PHE A 153 7.04 -18.31 5.07
C PHE A 153 8.15 -18.83 6.00
N LEU A 154 9.33 -19.15 5.47
CA LEU A 154 10.46 -19.60 6.29
C LEU A 154 11.12 -18.45 7.08
N GLU A 155 11.07 -17.23 6.55
CA GLU A 155 11.61 -16.05 7.23
C GLU A 155 10.74 -15.68 8.44
N VAL A 156 9.41 -15.76 8.31
CA VAL A 156 8.51 -15.49 9.43
C VAL A 156 8.54 -16.59 10.49
N GLN A 157 8.81 -17.84 10.11
CA GLN A 157 9.09 -18.91 11.09
C GLN A 157 10.31 -18.58 11.97
N ALA A 158 11.37 -18.02 11.40
CA ALA A 158 12.52 -17.57 12.17
C ALA A 158 12.19 -16.38 13.11
N LEU A 159 11.32 -15.45 12.69
CA LEU A 159 10.76 -14.44 13.60
C LEU A 159 9.99 -15.09 14.75
N MET A 160 9.09 -16.04 14.46
CA MET A 160 8.27 -16.70 15.48
C MET A 160 9.12 -17.49 16.48
N GLN A 161 10.13 -18.23 16.00
CA GLN A 161 11.11 -18.90 16.85
C GLN A 161 11.80 -17.90 17.79
N ASN A 162 12.20 -16.74 17.27
CA ASN A 162 12.85 -15.70 18.05
C ASN A 162 11.88 -15.06 19.07
N VAL A 163 10.63 -14.76 18.69
CA VAL A 163 9.61 -14.27 19.63
C VAL A 163 9.36 -15.28 20.76
N HIS A 164 9.24 -16.58 20.43
CA HIS A 164 9.00 -17.64 21.40
C HIS A 164 10.14 -17.79 22.43
N SER A 165 11.37 -17.65 21.97
CA SER A 165 12.57 -17.87 22.80
C SER A 165 13.07 -16.62 23.52
N VAL A 166 12.80 -15.43 22.99
CA VAL A 166 13.33 -14.16 23.53
C VAL A 166 12.27 -13.33 24.24
N VAL A 167 11.08 -13.19 23.65
CA VAL A 167 10.05 -12.25 24.13
C VAL A 167 9.08 -12.92 25.11
N PHE A 168 8.49 -14.05 24.72
CA PHE A 168 7.49 -14.75 25.53
C PHE A 168 7.97 -15.20 26.92
N PRO A 169 9.25 -15.53 27.16
CA PRO A 169 9.72 -15.83 28.52
C PRO A 169 9.68 -14.62 29.46
N LYS A 170 9.70 -13.38 28.92
CA LYS A 170 9.66 -12.14 29.70
C LYS A 170 8.24 -11.60 29.87
N TYR A 171 7.37 -11.82 28.89
CA TYR A 171 6.00 -11.30 28.91
C TYR A 171 4.95 -12.40 28.91
N LYS A 172 4.10 -12.39 29.94
CA LYS A 172 2.89 -13.24 29.98
C LYS A 172 1.69 -12.65 29.24
N ASN A 173 1.66 -11.32 29.07
CA ASN A 173 0.48 -10.59 28.59
C ASN A 173 0.72 -9.80 27.29
N VAL A 174 1.89 -9.96 26.65
CA VAL A 174 2.11 -9.37 25.31
C VAL A 174 1.34 -10.18 24.30
N LYS A 175 0.52 -9.49 23.51
CA LYS A 175 -0.25 -10.11 22.43
C LYS A 175 0.61 -10.17 21.17
N PHE A 176 0.57 -11.30 20.46
CA PHE A 176 1.19 -11.46 19.16
C PHE A 176 0.13 -11.81 18.13
N ILE A 177 0.01 -11.00 17.08
CA ILE A 177 -0.94 -11.18 15.98
C ILE A 177 -0.17 -11.41 14.69
N PHE A 178 -0.52 -12.50 14.01
CA PHE A 178 -0.03 -12.82 12.67
C PHE A 178 -1.14 -12.56 11.65
N TYR A 179 -0.85 -11.72 10.65
CA TYR A 179 -1.72 -11.54 9.50
C TYR A 179 -1.25 -12.37 8.30
N ASP A 180 -2.10 -13.28 7.86
CA ASP A 180 -1.98 -13.94 6.58
C ASP A 180 -2.38 -12.98 5.46
N ILE A 181 -1.42 -12.72 4.58
CA ILE A 181 -1.60 -11.87 3.39
C ILE A 181 -1.41 -12.66 2.09
N GLY A 182 -1.39 -14.00 2.15
CA GLY A 182 -1.23 -14.86 0.99
C GLY A 182 -0.42 -16.13 1.27
N LEU A 183 -0.75 -16.87 2.33
CA LEU A 183 -0.24 -18.22 2.56
C LEU A 183 -1.06 -19.27 1.78
N SER A 184 -0.44 -20.43 1.54
CA SER A 184 -1.14 -21.63 1.10
C SER A 184 -1.93 -22.26 2.26
N VAL A 185 -2.80 -23.22 1.93
CA VAL A 185 -3.62 -23.94 2.91
C VAL A 185 -2.74 -24.68 3.94
N ASN A 186 -1.71 -25.40 3.48
CA ASN A 186 -0.81 -26.14 4.37
C ASN A 186 -0.02 -25.19 5.28
N GLU A 187 0.53 -24.10 4.74
CA GLU A 187 1.24 -23.09 5.54
C GLU A 187 0.32 -22.45 6.60
N THR A 188 -0.95 -22.19 6.24
CA THR A 188 -1.96 -21.68 7.17
C THR A 188 -2.20 -22.63 8.34
N GLU A 189 -2.33 -23.93 8.06
CA GLU A 189 -2.50 -24.95 9.09
C GLU A 189 -1.29 -25.01 10.04
N MET A 190 -0.08 -24.96 9.48
CA MET A 190 1.15 -24.93 10.28
C MET A 190 1.24 -23.68 11.17
N VAL A 191 0.91 -22.49 10.64
CA VAL A 191 0.89 -21.25 11.45
C VAL A 191 -0.11 -21.38 12.59
N LYS A 192 -1.35 -21.78 12.31
CA LYS A 192 -2.40 -21.92 13.33
C LYS A 192 -2.03 -22.90 14.43
N LYS A 193 -1.33 -23.99 14.08
CA LYS A 193 -0.88 -25.01 15.04
C LYS A 193 0.25 -24.49 15.92
N HIS A 194 1.23 -23.79 15.35
CA HIS A 194 2.53 -23.60 16.01
C HIS A 194 2.87 -22.16 16.42
N CYS A 195 2.22 -21.13 15.86
CA CYS A 195 2.69 -19.75 16.02
C CYS A 195 2.53 -19.16 17.43
N ARG A 196 1.79 -19.83 18.34
CA ARG A 196 1.39 -19.30 19.67
C ARG A 196 0.96 -17.83 19.60
N CYS A 197 0.14 -17.52 18.60
CA CYS A 197 -0.25 -16.18 18.22
C CYS A 197 -1.74 -16.17 17.84
N GLU A 198 -2.31 -14.98 17.72
CA GLU A 198 -3.61 -14.82 17.08
C GLU A 198 -3.41 -14.77 15.55
N TYR A 199 -3.86 -15.80 14.85
CA TYR A 199 -3.88 -15.82 13.39
C TYR A 199 -5.08 -15.03 12.86
N ARG A 200 -4.85 -14.19 11.84
CA ARG A 200 -5.90 -13.46 11.11
C ARG A 200 -5.65 -13.50 9.61
N LEU A 201 -6.68 -13.75 8.82
CA LEU A 201 -6.62 -13.53 7.37
C LEU A 201 -6.89 -12.05 7.08
N PHE A 202 -6.03 -11.39 6.29
CA PHE A 202 -6.27 -10.01 5.89
C PHE A 202 -7.39 -9.94 4.84
N PRO A 203 -8.47 -9.16 5.07
CA PRO A 203 -9.66 -9.19 4.22
C PRO A 203 -9.48 -8.30 2.98
N PHE A 204 -8.64 -8.71 2.03
CA PHE A 204 -8.37 -7.95 0.81
C PHE A 204 -9.63 -7.55 0.03
N ASP A 205 -10.66 -8.40 0.01
CA ASP A 205 -11.90 -8.16 -0.72
C ASP A 205 -12.73 -6.99 -0.17
N LYS A 206 -12.39 -6.47 1.02
CA LYS A 206 -13.01 -5.26 1.57
C LYS A 206 -12.37 -3.97 1.07
N TYR A 207 -11.25 -4.04 0.35
CA TYR A 207 -10.44 -2.88 0.00
C TYR A 207 -10.19 -2.83 -1.52
N PRO A 208 -9.72 -1.68 -2.05
CA PRO A 208 -9.43 -1.54 -3.48
C PRO A 208 -8.49 -2.63 -4.01
N GLU A 209 -8.72 -3.06 -5.26
CA GLU A 209 -8.01 -4.19 -5.88
C GLU A 209 -6.48 -4.06 -5.85
N HIS A 210 -5.94 -2.84 -5.92
CA HIS A 210 -4.49 -2.64 -5.90
C HIS A 210 -3.83 -3.07 -4.57
N LEU A 211 -4.59 -3.22 -3.48
CA LEU A 211 -4.06 -3.71 -2.21
C LEU A 211 -3.65 -5.18 -2.27
N LYS A 212 -4.24 -5.97 -3.19
CA LYS A 212 -3.85 -7.37 -3.42
C LYS A 212 -2.42 -7.49 -3.98
N ILE A 213 -1.85 -6.39 -4.47
CA ILE A 213 -0.48 -6.34 -5.00
C ILE A 213 0.49 -6.16 -3.82
N LEU A 214 0.94 -7.27 -3.25
CA LEU A 214 1.74 -7.29 -2.01
C LEU A 214 3.04 -6.46 -2.08
N LYS A 215 3.66 -6.37 -3.26
CA LYS A 215 4.85 -5.52 -3.49
C LYS A 215 4.59 -4.02 -3.34
N GLY A 216 3.33 -3.61 -3.28
CA GLY A 216 2.94 -2.23 -2.94
C GLY A 216 2.91 -1.93 -1.45
N TYR A 217 3.01 -2.95 -0.58
CA TYR A 217 3.02 -2.83 0.89
C TYR A 217 1.85 -2.05 1.51
N THR A 218 0.79 -1.79 0.73
CA THR A 218 -0.37 -0.98 1.11
C THR A 218 -1.19 -1.62 2.23
N PHE A 219 -1.11 -2.93 2.41
CA PHE A 219 -1.77 -3.64 3.51
C PHE A 219 -1.25 -3.21 4.91
N LYS A 220 0.03 -2.81 5.02
CA LYS A 220 0.68 -2.57 6.31
C LYS A 220 0.07 -1.38 7.10
N PRO A 221 -0.15 -0.20 6.49
CA PRO A 221 -0.88 0.90 7.13
C PRO A 221 -2.27 0.49 7.64
N LEU A 222 -3.02 -0.32 6.87
CA LEU A 222 -4.35 -0.76 7.23
C LEU A 222 -4.32 -1.71 8.42
N ILE A 223 -3.44 -2.72 8.40
CA ILE A 223 -3.28 -3.63 9.53
C ILE A 223 -2.89 -2.86 10.80
N ALA A 224 -1.93 -1.94 10.69
CA ALA A 224 -1.53 -1.10 11.82
C ALA A 224 -2.73 -0.31 12.39
N GLN A 225 -3.59 0.26 11.53
CA GLN A 225 -4.78 0.99 11.96
C GLN A 225 -5.83 0.09 12.61
N ILE A 226 -6.10 -1.10 12.05
CA ILE A 226 -7.04 -2.07 12.61
C ILE A 226 -6.61 -2.45 14.04
N VAL A 227 -5.33 -2.79 14.22
CA VAL A 227 -4.79 -3.15 15.53
C VAL A 227 -4.78 -1.96 16.49
N LEU A 228 -4.47 -0.75 16.02
CA LEU A 228 -4.54 0.46 16.84
C LEU A 228 -5.96 0.72 17.35
N ASN A 229 -6.98 0.51 16.52
CA ASN A 229 -8.36 0.65 16.96
C ASN A 229 -8.71 -0.34 18.07
N GLU A 230 -8.31 -1.60 17.94
CA GLU A 230 -8.63 -2.65 18.91
C GLU A 230 -7.83 -2.53 20.22
N TYR A 231 -6.53 -2.23 20.16
CA TYR A 231 -5.61 -2.35 21.30
C TYR A 231 -4.83 -1.09 21.65
N GLY A 232 -5.01 0.01 20.91
CA GLY A 232 -4.39 1.29 21.20
C GLY A 232 -2.85 1.32 21.12
N PHE A 233 -2.19 0.22 20.77
CA PHE A 233 -0.74 0.13 20.65
C PHE A 233 -0.40 -0.95 19.62
N VAL A 234 0.36 -0.58 18.58
CA VAL A 234 0.95 -1.53 17.63
C VAL A 234 2.47 -1.45 17.67
N MET A 235 3.13 -2.60 17.77
CA MET A 235 4.55 -2.79 17.48
C MET A 235 4.64 -3.67 16.23
N TRP A 236 4.86 -3.05 15.08
CA TRP A 236 5.00 -3.77 13.81
C TRP A 236 6.40 -4.37 13.68
N THR A 237 6.46 -5.60 13.19
CA THR A 237 7.69 -6.31 12.86
C THR A 237 7.53 -7.05 11.53
N ASP A 238 8.33 -6.71 10.52
CA ASP A 238 8.46 -7.56 9.33
C ASP A 238 9.09 -8.92 9.70
N ALA A 239 8.93 -9.92 8.82
CA ALA A 239 9.48 -11.26 8.99
C ALA A 239 11.01 -11.29 9.23
N SER A 240 11.75 -10.27 8.79
CA SER A 240 13.20 -10.16 8.96
C SER A 240 13.67 -9.67 10.35
N VAL A 241 12.77 -9.31 11.26
CA VAL A 241 13.15 -8.76 12.58
C VAL A 241 13.58 -9.87 13.55
N ARG A 242 14.68 -9.68 14.28
CA ARG A 242 15.14 -10.58 15.35
C ARG A 242 15.38 -9.80 16.63
N PHE A 243 14.54 -9.99 17.64
CA PHE A 243 14.73 -9.43 18.97
C PHE A 243 16.03 -9.95 19.60
N ARG A 244 16.85 -9.01 20.08
CA ARG A 244 18.07 -9.29 20.86
C ARG A 244 17.76 -9.45 22.34
N THR A 245 16.68 -8.82 22.80
CA THR A 245 16.25 -8.83 24.20
C THR A 245 14.73 -8.90 24.29
N GLY A 246 14.24 -9.57 25.33
CA GLY A 246 12.83 -9.53 25.73
C GLY A 246 12.51 -8.40 26.70
N GLU A 247 13.47 -7.56 27.08
CA GLU A 247 13.25 -6.39 27.94
C GLU A 247 12.81 -5.19 27.07
N LEU A 248 11.51 -5.07 26.79
CA LEU A 248 10.94 -4.08 25.88
C LEU A 248 10.21 -2.91 26.58
N ASP A 249 10.18 -2.90 27.91
CA ASP A 249 9.39 -1.93 28.69
C ASP A 249 9.81 -0.49 28.43
N SER A 250 11.11 -0.22 28.35
CA SER A 250 11.62 1.11 28.03
C SER A 250 11.22 1.54 26.61
N LEU A 251 11.20 0.61 25.65
CA LEU A 251 10.74 0.85 24.28
C LEU A 251 9.24 1.15 24.24
N PHE A 252 8.43 0.42 25.00
CA PHE A 252 7.00 0.69 25.13
C PHE A 252 6.72 2.04 25.77
N GLN A 253 7.41 2.38 26.86
CA GLN A 253 7.27 3.67 27.54
C GLN A 253 7.64 4.84 26.63
N MET A 254 8.72 4.70 25.83
CA MET A 254 9.10 5.69 24.83
C MET A 254 8.01 5.91 23.79
N ALA A 255 7.42 4.83 23.26
CA ALA A 255 6.32 4.93 22.30
C ALA A 255 5.04 5.53 22.92
N MET A 256 4.72 5.19 24.17
CA MET A 256 3.58 5.79 24.88
C MET A 256 3.77 7.29 25.11
N LYS A 257 5.01 7.74 25.39
CA LYS A 257 5.35 9.14 25.61
C LYS A 257 5.32 9.96 24.32
N ASP A 258 5.91 9.45 23.25
CA ASP A 258 6.12 10.22 22.01
C ASP A 258 5.09 9.92 20.92
N GLY A 259 4.26 8.91 21.11
CA GLY A 259 3.22 8.47 20.18
C GLY A 259 3.74 7.59 19.04
N VAL A 260 4.97 7.80 18.57
CA VAL A 260 5.57 7.02 17.49
C VAL A 260 7.06 6.79 17.74
N LYS A 261 7.54 5.59 17.40
CA LYS A 261 8.96 5.23 17.39
C LYS A 261 9.29 4.44 16.14
N ILE A 262 10.38 4.83 15.48
CA ILE A 262 10.82 4.24 14.21
C ILE A 262 12.33 3.97 14.21
N ILE A 263 12.78 3.22 13.21
CA ILE A 263 14.18 3.16 12.81
C ILE A 263 14.37 3.87 11.48
N THR A 264 15.57 4.41 11.27
CA THR A 264 15.97 5.01 9.99
C THR A 264 17.04 4.17 9.31
N GLY A 265 17.14 4.30 8.00
CA GLY A 265 18.23 3.73 7.25
C GLY A 265 17.96 3.83 5.75
N GLY A 266 19.03 4.06 4.99
CA GLY A 266 18.95 4.27 3.57
C GLY A 266 19.22 5.73 3.20
N LEU A 267 18.80 6.08 1.99
CA LEU A 267 19.11 7.33 1.34
C LEU A 267 18.03 8.37 1.61
N GLY A 268 18.22 9.57 1.06
CA GLY A 268 17.24 10.63 1.08
C GLY A 268 15.87 10.19 0.56
N VAL A 269 14.82 10.51 1.31
CA VAL A 269 13.41 10.22 0.99
C VAL A 269 13.03 10.77 -0.39
N GLY A 270 13.54 11.95 -0.76
CA GLY A 270 13.31 12.56 -2.07
C GLY A 270 13.87 11.74 -3.24
N TYR A 271 14.92 10.95 -3.05
CA TYR A 271 15.47 10.04 -4.07
C TYR A 271 14.71 8.71 -4.16
N ARG A 272 14.03 8.35 -3.08
CA ARG A 272 13.37 7.04 -2.90
C ARG A 272 11.84 7.12 -2.93
N THR A 273 11.29 8.24 -3.37
CA THR A 273 9.85 8.46 -3.49
C THR A 273 9.49 8.88 -4.89
N ASP A 274 8.47 8.23 -5.47
CA ASP A 274 8.02 8.57 -6.81
C ASP A 274 7.59 10.05 -6.92
N PRO A 275 7.91 10.73 -8.04
CA PRO A 275 7.43 12.06 -8.35
C PRO A 275 5.92 12.28 -8.18
N GLY A 276 5.12 11.31 -8.64
CA GLY A 276 3.67 11.33 -8.57
C GLY A 276 3.18 11.29 -7.13
N THR A 277 3.81 10.48 -6.28
CA THR A 277 3.51 10.44 -4.84
C THR A 277 3.76 11.80 -4.17
N LEU A 278 4.91 12.43 -4.42
CA LEU A 278 5.23 13.74 -3.85
C LEU A 278 4.27 14.83 -4.34
N ARG A 279 3.97 14.85 -5.64
CA ARG A 279 2.96 15.76 -6.21
C ARG A 279 1.57 15.53 -5.61
N PHE A 280 1.17 14.27 -5.44
CA PHE A 280 -0.10 13.93 -4.81
C PHE A 280 -0.20 14.51 -3.39
N LEU A 281 0.88 14.39 -2.60
CA LEU A 281 0.93 14.93 -1.24
C LEU A 281 1.09 16.46 -1.21
N GLY A 282 1.37 17.11 -2.34
CA GLY A 282 1.67 18.53 -2.40
C GLY A 282 3.01 18.85 -1.74
N GLU A 283 4.00 17.96 -1.92
CA GLU A 283 5.29 18.05 -1.27
C GLU A 283 6.46 18.22 -2.24
N ASP A 284 7.40 19.12 -1.89
CA ASP A 284 8.60 19.35 -2.68
C ASP A 284 9.63 18.22 -2.41
N PRO A 285 10.05 17.46 -3.44
CA PRO A 285 11.10 16.45 -3.30
C PRO A 285 12.37 16.93 -2.61
N CYS A 286 12.79 18.18 -2.85
CA CYS A 286 14.07 18.70 -2.39
C CYS A 286 14.10 18.93 -0.88
N LEU A 287 12.93 19.14 -0.25
CA LEU A 287 12.80 19.17 1.21
C LEU A 287 13.15 17.85 1.88
N PHE A 288 13.08 16.77 1.12
CA PHE A 288 13.25 15.41 1.60
C PHE A 288 14.51 14.73 1.02
N ALA A 289 15.28 15.44 0.19
CA ALA A 289 16.46 14.90 -0.48
C ALA A 289 17.60 14.56 0.49
N ASP A 290 17.78 15.35 1.55
CA ASP A 290 18.80 15.13 2.58
C ASP A 290 18.25 14.42 3.83
N LYS A 291 17.00 13.97 3.78
CA LYS A 291 16.29 13.36 4.91
C LYS A 291 16.30 11.86 4.77
N ASN A 292 16.96 11.15 5.69
CA ASN A 292 17.07 9.71 5.62
C ASN A 292 15.69 9.04 5.70
N GLU A 293 15.46 8.07 4.83
CA GLU A 293 14.25 7.26 4.85
C GLU A 293 14.12 6.46 6.16
N ILE A 294 12.88 6.31 6.63
CA ILE A 294 12.56 5.40 7.75
C ILE A 294 12.46 3.97 7.24
N GLN A 295 12.91 2.99 8.02
CA GLN A 295 12.68 1.59 7.68
C GLN A 295 11.38 1.12 8.32
N ALA A 296 10.32 0.97 7.51
CA ALA A 296 9.01 0.48 7.93
C ALA A 296 9.00 -1.04 8.23
N THR A 297 10.18 -1.62 8.37
CA THR A 297 10.43 -2.97 8.87
C THR A 297 10.10 -3.10 10.36
N PHE A 298 10.26 -2.00 11.11
CA PHE A 298 9.91 -1.95 12.52
C PHE A 298 9.42 -0.57 12.93
N PHE A 299 8.28 -0.50 13.60
CA PHE A 299 7.79 0.73 14.21
C PHE A 299 6.88 0.43 15.40
N LEU A 300 6.79 1.38 16.33
CA LEU A 300 5.76 1.41 17.36
C LEU A 300 4.88 2.64 17.14
N ILE A 301 3.58 2.45 17.23
CA ILE A 301 2.61 3.55 17.27
C ILE A 301 1.71 3.34 18.47
N TYR A 302 1.58 4.38 19.28
CA TYR A 302 0.65 4.45 20.39
C TYR A 302 -0.51 5.36 20.00
N ARG A 303 -1.73 4.90 20.28
CA ARG A 303 -2.96 5.59 19.88
C ARG A 303 -3.19 6.81 20.75
N THR A 304 -3.08 7.96 20.11
CA THR A 304 -3.48 9.26 20.63
C THR A 304 -4.30 9.95 19.53
N ARG A 305 -5.06 10.98 19.88
CA ARG A 305 -5.75 11.80 18.87
C ARG A 305 -4.77 12.33 17.81
N PHE A 306 -3.59 12.74 18.25
CA PHE A 306 -2.54 13.22 17.36
C PHE A 306 -2.06 12.15 16.37
N THR A 307 -1.68 10.97 16.86
CA THR A 307 -1.14 9.90 16.01
C THR A 307 -2.19 9.39 15.02
N ILE A 308 -3.45 9.29 15.43
CA ILE A 308 -4.52 8.86 14.52
C ILE A 308 -4.83 9.93 13.47
N GLU A 309 -5.06 11.19 13.86
CA GLU A 309 -5.45 12.24 12.92
C GLU A 309 -4.32 12.66 11.97
N THR A 310 -3.08 12.67 12.46
CA THR A 310 -1.96 13.36 11.80
C THR A 310 -0.95 12.37 11.21
N ILE A 311 -0.89 11.12 11.69
CA ILE A 311 0.03 10.11 11.14
C ILE A 311 -0.75 9.01 10.43
N MET A 312 -1.62 8.29 11.14
CA MET A 312 -2.31 7.13 10.58
C MET A 312 -3.30 7.51 9.48
N ARG A 313 -4.11 8.56 9.69
CA ARG A 313 -5.09 8.99 8.69
C ARG A 313 -4.46 9.27 7.32
N PRO A 314 -3.45 10.14 7.15
CA PRO A 314 -2.84 10.36 5.84
C PRO A 314 -2.10 9.12 5.31
N TRP A 315 -1.46 8.31 6.16
CA TRP A 315 -0.77 7.10 5.74
C TRP A 315 -1.73 6.05 5.17
N VAL A 316 -2.83 5.78 5.87
CA VAL A 316 -3.91 4.88 5.43
C VAL A 316 -4.64 5.44 4.21
N SER A 317 -4.91 6.75 4.18
CA SER A 317 -5.59 7.37 3.02
C SER A 317 -4.76 7.20 1.74
N CYS A 318 -3.44 7.36 1.84
CA CYS A 318 -2.52 7.17 0.72
C CYS A 318 -2.43 5.70 0.28
N ALA A 319 -2.50 4.75 1.22
CA ALA A 319 -2.52 3.31 0.91
C ALA A 319 -3.80 2.89 0.16
N LEU A 320 -4.95 3.49 0.52
CA LEU A 320 -6.25 3.24 -0.10
C LEU A 320 -6.45 3.98 -1.43
N THR A 321 -5.61 4.95 -1.75
CA THR A 321 -5.74 5.75 -2.99
C THR A 321 -4.73 5.27 -4.02
N SER A 322 -5.22 4.74 -5.14
CA SER A 322 -4.38 4.45 -6.30
C SER A 322 -3.74 5.74 -6.79
N GLY A 323 -2.43 5.72 -6.98
CA GLY A 323 -1.64 6.90 -7.37
C GLY A 323 -0.91 7.61 -6.25
N CYS A 324 -1.22 7.32 -4.98
CA CYS A 324 -0.50 7.90 -3.86
C CYS A 324 0.64 6.99 -3.40
N MET A 325 0.32 5.86 -2.73
CA MET A 325 1.33 4.91 -2.24
C MET A 325 1.66 3.83 -3.27
N TYR A 326 0.68 3.41 -4.06
CA TYR A 326 0.86 2.42 -5.12
C TYR A 326 0.30 2.97 -6.42
N PHE A 327 0.95 2.63 -7.53
CA PHE A 327 0.44 2.88 -8.87
C PHE A 327 0.86 1.77 -9.84
N PRO A 328 0.12 1.56 -10.94
CA PRO A 328 0.48 0.54 -11.92
C PRO A 328 1.94 0.66 -12.38
N GLY A 329 2.71 -0.43 -12.25
CA GLY A 329 4.13 -0.49 -12.62
C GLY A 329 5.11 -0.06 -11.53
N SER A 330 4.65 0.55 -10.44
CA SER A 330 5.52 0.99 -9.33
C SER A 330 6.36 -0.14 -8.72
N GLN A 331 5.87 -1.39 -8.74
CA GLN A 331 6.57 -2.56 -8.20
C GLN A 331 7.90 -2.88 -8.91
N GLU A 332 8.09 -2.36 -10.12
CA GLU A 332 9.34 -2.51 -10.88
C GLU A 332 10.39 -1.48 -10.46
N ARG A 333 9.99 -0.46 -9.69
CA ARG A 333 10.83 0.67 -9.27
C ARG A 333 11.33 0.57 -7.83
N ILE A 334 11.36 -0.64 -7.27
CA ILE A 334 11.83 -0.92 -5.89
C ILE A 334 13.34 -0.71 -5.74
N SER A 335 14.10 -1.01 -6.80
CA SER A 335 15.57 -0.94 -6.79
C SER A 335 16.06 0.49 -6.84
N CYS A 336 16.91 0.86 -5.89
CA CYS A 336 17.56 2.17 -5.82
C CYS A 336 19.06 2.10 -6.16
N VAL A 337 19.48 1.05 -6.87
CA VAL A 337 20.89 0.83 -7.25
C VAL A 337 21.26 1.83 -8.36
N ASN A 338 22.47 2.39 -8.30
CA ASN A 338 23.02 3.36 -9.28
C ASN A 338 22.24 4.69 -9.40
N GLN A 339 21.81 5.24 -8.26
CA GLN A 339 21.06 6.50 -8.12
C GLN A 339 21.48 7.58 -9.12
N LYS A 340 20.52 8.04 -9.93
CA LYS A 340 20.63 9.29 -10.70
C LYS A 340 19.32 10.06 -10.55
N GLY A 341 19.35 11.14 -9.77
CA GLY A 341 18.26 12.11 -9.68
C GLY A 341 17.15 11.77 -8.66
N LEU A 342 16.35 12.78 -8.35
CA LEU A 342 15.23 12.68 -7.42
C LEU A 342 14.14 11.75 -7.96
N GLY A 343 13.46 11.06 -7.06
CA GLY A 343 12.39 10.11 -7.36
C GLY A 343 12.78 8.95 -8.28
N PHE A 344 14.03 8.52 -8.23
CA PHE A 344 14.55 7.43 -9.06
C PHE A 344 13.83 6.10 -8.75
N CYS A 345 13.74 5.75 -7.47
CA CYS A 345 13.04 4.55 -7.01
C CYS A 345 11.85 4.92 -6.11
N HIS A 346 11.03 3.93 -5.77
CA HIS A 346 9.88 4.10 -4.89
C HIS A 346 9.85 3.03 -3.79
N ARG A 347 9.65 3.46 -2.55
CA ARG A 347 9.67 2.61 -1.35
C ARG A 347 8.34 2.56 -0.61
N PHE A 348 7.25 2.97 -1.27
CA PHE A 348 5.87 2.69 -0.84
C PHE A 348 5.56 3.20 0.58
N ASP A 349 5.17 2.29 1.48
CA ASP A 349 4.83 2.55 2.88
C ASP A 349 5.91 3.37 3.60
N GLN A 350 7.18 3.07 3.33
CA GLN A 350 8.35 3.79 3.87
C GLN A 350 8.41 5.23 3.38
N SER A 351 8.20 5.47 2.09
CA SER A 351 8.21 6.81 1.50
C SER A 351 7.17 7.70 2.17
N ILE A 352 5.92 7.21 2.26
CA ILE A 352 4.81 8.00 2.80
C ILE A 352 5.00 8.29 4.29
N MET A 353 5.35 7.26 5.08
CA MET A 353 5.60 7.44 6.51
C MET A 353 6.79 8.40 6.74
N SER A 354 7.84 8.30 5.93
CA SER A 354 8.99 9.21 6.05
C SER A 354 8.61 10.66 5.77
N ILE A 355 7.83 10.92 4.71
CA ILE A 355 7.36 12.28 4.38
C ILE A 355 6.55 12.87 5.52
N ILE A 356 5.60 12.10 6.06
CA ILE A 356 4.77 12.52 7.20
C ILE A 356 5.64 12.84 8.41
N LEU A 357 6.53 11.92 8.81
CA LEU A 357 7.33 12.09 10.02
C LEU A 357 8.39 13.18 9.88
N TRP A 358 9.05 13.32 8.74
CA TRP A 358 9.97 14.43 8.52
C TRP A 358 9.26 15.77 8.49
N ARG A 359 8.07 15.86 7.88
CA ARG A 359 7.25 17.08 7.95
C ARG A 359 6.99 17.49 9.39
N LEU A 360 6.58 16.55 10.24
CA LEU A 360 6.23 16.80 11.63
C LEU A 360 7.45 17.09 12.51
N TYR A 361 8.51 16.29 12.38
CA TYR A 361 9.63 16.25 13.33
C TYR A 361 10.96 16.75 12.74
N HIS A 362 10.98 17.49 11.62
CA HIS A 362 12.24 17.92 10.97
C HIS A 362 13.27 18.55 11.92
N ALA A 363 12.81 19.34 12.91
CA ALA A 363 13.68 20.02 13.87
C ALA A 363 14.16 19.12 15.03
N ASP A 364 13.48 17.99 15.29
CA ASP A 364 13.75 17.09 16.42
C ASP A 364 13.48 15.63 16.04
N PHE A 365 14.00 15.20 14.88
CA PHE A 365 13.71 13.86 14.35
C PHE A 365 14.32 12.77 15.23
N GLY A 366 15.42 13.08 15.92
CA GLY A 366 16.07 12.20 16.90
C GLY A 366 15.13 11.72 18.01
N ARG A 367 14.13 12.55 18.39
CA ARG A 367 13.15 12.19 19.41
C ARG A 367 12.33 10.95 19.08
N ILE A 368 12.02 10.70 17.81
CA ILE A 368 11.20 9.56 17.38
C ILE A 368 12.03 8.35 16.96
N LEU A 369 13.36 8.43 17.03
CA LEU A 369 14.23 7.29 16.76
C LEU A 369 14.25 6.32 17.95
N ILE A 370 14.33 5.03 17.64
CA ILE A 370 14.58 3.99 18.64
C ILE A 370 16.08 4.00 18.98
N PRO A 371 16.46 4.23 20.24
CA PRO A 371 17.85 4.13 20.67
C PRO A 371 18.28 2.66 20.86
N GLY A 372 19.57 2.38 20.70
CA GLY A 372 20.15 1.08 21.06
C GLY A 372 19.75 -0.08 20.14
N THR A 373 20.06 -1.31 20.59
CA THR A 373 19.93 -2.54 19.80
C THR A 373 18.90 -3.48 20.44
N PHE A 374 17.61 -3.11 20.38
CA PHE A 374 16.51 -4.00 20.82
C PHE A 374 16.34 -5.21 19.91
N PHE A 375 16.68 -5.06 18.63
CA PHE A 375 16.51 -6.05 17.59
C PHE A 375 17.51 -5.83 16.45
N ASP A 376 17.60 -6.82 15.57
CA ASP A 376 18.28 -6.75 14.28
C ASP A 376 17.29 -6.90 13.14
N VAL A 377 17.68 -6.38 11.98
CA VAL A 377 17.02 -6.66 10.70
C VAL A 377 17.90 -7.64 9.93
N GLN A 378 17.52 -8.91 9.95
CA GLN A 378 18.23 -10.00 9.27
C GLN A 378 17.38 -10.48 8.09
N ARG A 379 17.51 -9.78 6.96
CA ARG A 379 16.83 -10.16 5.70
C ARG A 379 17.38 -11.51 5.23
N ASP A 380 16.49 -12.33 4.69
CA ASP A 380 16.78 -13.66 4.13
C ASP A 380 17.20 -14.71 5.18
N HIS A 381 17.22 -14.37 6.47
CA HIS A 381 17.43 -15.35 7.54
C HIS A 381 16.17 -16.19 7.74
N THR A 382 16.24 -17.46 7.35
CA THR A 382 15.11 -18.39 7.35
C THR A 382 15.27 -19.50 8.39
N ALA A 383 14.17 -20.08 8.84
CA ALA A 383 14.16 -21.28 9.69
C ALA A 383 12.99 -22.21 9.32
N ARG A 384 13.20 -23.52 9.51
CA ARG A 384 12.15 -24.55 9.46
C ARG A 384 11.66 -24.86 10.87
N TYR A 385 11.28 -23.80 11.59
CA TYR A 385 10.96 -23.89 13.01
C TYR A 385 9.76 -24.79 13.29
N PHE A 386 8.71 -24.69 12.47
CA PHE A 386 7.50 -25.50 12.69
C PHE A 386 7.73 -27.00 12.48
N GLU A 387 8.59 -27.38 11.53
CA GLU A 387 8.99 -28.79 11.35
C GLU A 387 9.69 -29.34 12.61
N SER A 388 10.41 -28.48 13.36
CA SER A 388 11.07 -28.87 14.62
C SER A 388 10.13 -28.97 15.83
N LEU A 389 8.87 -28.54 15.68
CA LEU A 389 7.83 -28.58 16.73
C LEU A 389 6.80 -29.69 16.53
N GLU A 390 6.90 -30.41 15.41
CA GLU A 390 6.04 -31.57 15.11
C GLU A 390 6.30 -32.76 16.03
#